data_AF-A0A8T6VXM3-F1
#
_entry.id   AF-A0A8T6VXM3-F1
#
_cell.length_a   1.000
_cell.length_b   1.000
_cell.length_c   1.000
_cell.angle_alpha   90.00
_cell.angle_beta   90.00
_cell.angle_gamma   90.00
#
_symmetry.space_group_name_H-M   'P 1'
#
loop_
_entity.id
_entity.type
_entity.pdbx_description
1 polymer ?
#
loop_
_entity_poly.entity_id
_entity_poly.type
_entity_poly.pdbx_seq_one_letter_code
_entity_poly.pdbx_strand_id
1 'polypeptide(L)'
;DIIGEDELRTLSEHREVLILHGRLNCAGNLILANDERAWVHPRIGDEVRKEIAEVLEVEVAEGDLAGMGVVGSVGCATNRGVLVHPKARKEELEALEGFFGV
;
A
#
# COMPACT_ATOMS: atom_id res chain seq x y z
N ASP A 1 -9.85 -8.01 -12.97
CA ASP A 1 -10.07 -8.06 -11.51
C ASP A 1 -11.42 -8.72 -11.24
N ILE A 2 -11.74 -9.04 -9.99
CA ILE A 2 -12.96 -9.82 -9.64
C ILE A 2 -14.14 -8.89 -9.28
N ILE A 3 -13.91 -7.59 -9.13
CA ILE A 3 -14.95 -6.60 -8.74
C ILE A 3 -16.13 -6.58 -9.73
N GLY A 4 -17.35 -6.64 -9.19
CA GLY A 4 -18.59 -6.52 -9.96
C GLY A 4 -18.94 -5.08 -10.32
N GLU A 5 -19.78 -4.88 -11.34
CA GLU A 5 -20.20 -3.55 -11.79
C GLU A 5 -20.95 -2.76 -10.70
N ASP A 6 -21.84 -3.43 -9.93
CA ASP A 6 -22.56 -2.78 -8.84
C ASP A 6 -21.64 -2.38 -7.67
N GLU A 7 -20.61 -3.19 -7.38
CA GLU A 7 -19.60 -2.88 -6.35
C GLU A 7 -18.76 -1.67 -6.78
N LEU A 8 -18.29 -1.67 -8.04
CA LEU A 8 -17.52 -0.55 -8.60
C LEU A 8 -18.33 0.75 -8.60
N ARG A 9 -19.62 0.69 -8.98
CA ARG A 9 -20.52 1.86 -8.93
C ARG A 9 -20.61 2.40 -7.51
N THR A 10 -20.83 1.51 -6.54
CA THR A 10 -20.98 1.89 -5.13
C THR A 10 -19.71 2.56 -4.59
N LEU A 11 -18.52 2.04 -4.89
CA LEU A 11 -17.26 2.66 -4.45
C LEU A 11 -17.00 4.00 -5.14
N SER A 12 -17.30 4.09 -6.44
CA SER A 12 -17.12 5.30 -7.26
C SER A 12 -18.03 6.45 -6.83
N GLU A 13 -19.14 6.18 -6.13
CA GLU A 13 -19.99 7.22 -5.52
C GLU A 13 -19.30 7.94 -4.35
N HIS A 14 -18.29 7.31 -3.74
CA HIS A 14 -17.61 7.87 -2.57
C HIS A 14 -16.28 8.53 -2.91
N ARG A 15 -15.45 7.89 -3.73
CA ARG A 15 -14.11 8.36 -4.12
C ARG A 15 -13.70 7.81 -5.48
N GLU A 16 -12.62 8.36 -6.05
CA GLU A 16 -11.96 7.79 -7.21
C GLU A 16 -11.49 6.36 -6.91
N VAL A 17 -11.66 5.45 -7.89
CA VAL A 17 -11.35 4.03 -7.74
C VAL A 17 -10.39 3.60 -8.85
N LEU A 18 -9.25 3.04 -8.44
CA LEU A 18 -8.31 2.38 -9.33
C LEU A 18 -8.53 0.87 -9.33
N ILE A 19 -8.69 0.27 -10.50
CA ILE A 19 -8.70 -1.18 -10.66
C ILE A 19 -7.29 -1.66 -10.94
N LEU A 20 -6.70 -2.38 -9.98
CA LEU A 20 -5.35 -2.91 -10.11
C LEU A 20 -5.35 -4.21 -10.90
N HIS A 21 -5.03 -4.12 -12.19
CA HIS A 21 -4.89 -5.28 -13.05
C HIS A 21 -3.57 -6.02 -12.77
N GLY A 22 -3.63 -7.20 -12.15
CA GLY A 22 -2.44 -7.99 -11.87
C GLY A 22 -2.72 -9.40 -11.35
N ARG A 23 -1.68 -10.21 -11.26
CA ARG A 23 -1.73 -11.58 -10.72
C ARG A 23 -0.91 -11.76 -9.43
N LEU A 24 -0.46 -10.66 -8.82
CA LEU A 24 0.43 -10.71 -7.66
C LEU A 24 -0.33 -11.13 -6.40
N ASN A 25 -1.28 -10.29 -5.95
CA ASN A 25 -2.18 -10.50 -4.81
C ASN A 25 -3.24 -9.38 -4.80
N CYS A 26 -4.16 -9.40 -3.83
CA CYS A 26 -5.13 -8.33 -3.57
C CYS A 26 -4.45 -7.04 -3.09
N ALA A 27 -4.99 -5.88 -3.47
CA ALA A 27 -4.46 -4.56 -3.13
C ALA A 27 -4.20 -4.37 -1.62
N GLY A 28 -5.16 -4.74 -0.77
CA GLY A 28 -5.05 -4.60 0.69
C GLY A 28 -3.94 -5.46 1.34
N ASN A 29 -3.43 -6.48 0.64
CA ASN A 29 -2.25 -7.23 1.11
C ASN A 29 -0.95 -6.55 0.67
N LEU A 30 -0.97 -5.80 -0.43
CA LEU A 30 0.23 -5.29 -1.10
C LEU A 30 0.53 -3.82 -0.80
N ILE A 31 -0.42 -3.09 -0.22
CA ILE A 31 -0.34 -1.64 -0.01
C ILE A 31 -0.56 -1.35 1.47
N LEU A 32 0.41 -0.68 2.08
CA LEU A 32 0.34 -0.13 3.43
C LEU A 32 0.36 1.39 3.31
N ALA A 33 -0.76 2.06 3.60
CA ALA A 33 -0.90 3.49 3.34
C ALA A 33 -1.51 4.26 4.52
N ASN A 34 -1.20 5.55 4.59
CA ASN A 34 -1.92 6.55 5.37
C ASN A 34 -2.35 7.71 4.45
N ASP A 35 -2.72 8.87 5.00
CA ASP A 35 -3.23 9.99 4.21
C ASP A 35 -2.14 10.72 3.39
N GLU A 36 -0.86 10.44 3.61
CA GLU A 36 0.25 11.16 2.97
C GLU A 36 1.18 10.24 2.17
N ARG A 37 1.27 8.96 2.56
CA ARG A 37 2.31 8.04 2.11
C ARG A 37 1.82 6.61 1.98
N ALA A 38 2.33 5.88 0.99
CA ALA A 38 2.09 4.47 0.80
C ALA A 38 3.39 3.68 0.58
N TRP A 39 3.50 2.56 1.28
CA TRP A 39 4.55 1.57 1.14
C TRP A 39 3.99 0.33 0.46
N VAL A 40 4.57 -0.07 -0.67
CA VAL A 40 4.00 -1.10 -1.53
C VAL A 40 4.93 -2.28 -1.76
N HIS A 41 4.38 -3.42 -2.17
CA HIS A 41 5.16 -4.60 -2.54
C HIS A 41 6.21 -4.25 -3.63
N PRO A 42 7.48 -4.68 -3.50
CA PRO A 42 8.60 -4.38 -4.44
C PRO A 42 8.50 -4.99 -5.84
N ARG A 43 7.36 -5.61 -6.18
CA ARG A 43 7.10 -6.22 -7.50
C ARG A 43 5.94 -5.53 -8.21
N ILE A 44 5.31 -4.53 -7.59
CA ILE A 44 4.37 -3.64 -8.25
C ILE A 44 5.20 -2.75 -9.16
N GLY A 45 4.94 -2.75 -10.48
CA GLY A 45 5.74 -1.99 -11.44
C GLY A 45 5.55 -0.47 -11.32
N ASP A 46 6.51 0.29 -11.87
CA ASP A 46 6.53 1.76 -11.81
C ASP A 46 5.23 2.43 -12.24
N GLU A 47 4.65 2.00 -13.36
CA GLU A 47 3.41 2.59 -13.87
C GLU A 47 2.26 2.42 -12.88
N VAL A 48 2.12 1.22 -12.29
CA VAL A 48 1.08 0.96 -11.28
C VAL A 48 1.34 1.77 -10.00
N ARG A 49 2.61 1.99 -9.62
CA ARG A 49 2.94 2.86 -8.48
C ARG A 49 2.53 4.31 -8.72
N LYS A 50 2.70 4.81 -9.95
CA LYS A 50 2.24 6.16 -10.33
C LYS A 50 0.72 6.25 -10.25
N GLU A 51 0.00 5.27 -10.77
CA GLU A 51 -1.47 5.23 -10.67
C GLU A 51 -1.93 5.21 -9.20
N ILE A 52 -1.26 4.43 -8.34
CA ILE A 52 -1.54 4.42 -6.89
C ILE A 52 -1.27 5.80 -6.27
N ALA A 53 -0.14 6.43 -6.60
CA ALA A 53 0.23 7.75 -6.09
C ALA A 53 -0.79 8.83 -6.49
N GLU A 54 -1.24 8.80 -7.74
CA GLU A 54 -2.21 9.74 -8.30
C GLU A 54 -3.59 9.56 -7.66
N VAL A 55 -4.12 8.34 -7.62
CA VAL A 55 -5.48 8.09 -7.13
C VAL A 55 -5.59 8.23 -5.60
N LEU A 56 -4.53 7.88 -4.87
CA LEU A 56 -4.52 8.06 -3.41
C LEU A 56 -4.00 9.44 -2.97
N GLU A 57 -3.44 10.22 -3.89
CA GLU A 57 -2.79 11.52 -3.61
C GLU A 57 -1.65 11.42 -2.56
N VAL A 58 -0.85 10.36 -2.64
CA VAL A 58 0.23 10.06 -1.66
C VAL A 58 1.59 9.86 -2.31
N GLU A 59 2.66 10.06 -1.54
CA GLU A 59 4.00 9.63 -1.94
C GLU A 59 4.12 8.10 -1.84
N VAL A 60 4.69 7.44 -2.86
CA VAL A 60 4.78 5.97 -2.91
C VAL A 60 6.25 5.51 -2.87
N ALA A 61 6.56 4.63 -1.92
CA ALA A 61 7.81 3.88 -1.86
C ALA A 61 7.55 2.37 -1.87
N GLU A 62 8.59 1.57 -2.14
CA GLU A 62 8.47 0.11 -2.18
C GLU A 62 9.46 -0.58 -1.25
N GLY A 63 9.08 -1.76 -0.75
CA GLY A 63 9.94 -2.62 0.04
C GLY A 63 9.20 -3.79 0.67
N ASP A 64 9.94 -4.73 1.25
CA ASP A 64 9.35 -5.82 2.03
C ASP A 64 9.32 -5.49 3.53
N LEU A 65 8.52 -6.24 4.28
CA LEU A 65 8.46 -6.18 5.74
C LEU A 65 8.59 -7.58 6.32
N ALA A 66 9.57 -7.78 7.21
CA ALA A 66 9.92 -9.09 7.74
C ALA A 66 10.17 -10.14 6.64
N GLY A 67 10.77 -9.72 5.52
CA GLY A 67 11.01 -10.56 4.33
C GLY A 67 9.76 -10.98 3.56
N MET A 68 8.63 -10.28 3.78
CA MET A 68 7.35 -10.55 3.12
C MET A 68 6.92 -9.33 2.28
N GLY A 69 6.52 -9.56 1.03
CA GLY A 69 5.97 -8.52 0.16
C GLY A 69 4.49 -8.20 0.43
N VAL A 70 3.83 -8.92 1.34
CA VAL A 70 2.43 -8.66 1.74
C VAL A 70 2.35 -7.58 2.83
N VAL A 71 2.92 -6.42 2.55
CA VAL A 71 3.12 -5.32 3.51
C VAL A 71 1.83 -4.84 4.16
N GLY A 72 0.70 -4.83 3.44
CA GLY A 72 -0.62 -4.47 3.99
C GLY A 72 -1.22 -5.54 4.90
N SER A 73 -0.79 -6.80 4.77
CA SER A 73 -1.18 -7.88 5.69
C SER A 73 -0.37 -7.89 6.99
N VAL A 74 0.85 -7.35 6.97
CA VAL A 74 1.82 -7.43 8.07
C VAL A 74 2.16 -6.08 8.68
N GLY A 75 1.41 -5.05 8.33
CA GLY A 75 1.55 -3.70 8.86
C GLY A 75 0.22 -2.95 8.91
N CYS A 76 0.16 -1.93 9.74
CA CYS A 76 -0.93 -0.96 9.82
C CYS A 76 -0.33 0.43 9.99
N ALA A 77 -0.64 1.34 9.06
CA ALA A 77 -0.16 2.71 9.05
C ALA A 77 -1.29 3.66 9.41
N THR A 78 -0.96 4.67 10.20
CA THR A 78 -1.81 5.82 10.50
C THR A 78 -0.96 7.08 10.40
N ASN A 79 -1.58 8.26 10.44
CA ASN A 79 -0.84 9.52 10.47
C ASN A 79 -0.08 9.74 11.80
N ARG A 80 -0.13 8.78 12.74
CA ARG A 80 0.49 8.87 14.07
C ARG A 80 1.59 7.84 14.29
N GLY A 81 1.77 6.90 13.37
CA GLY A 81 2.68 5.77 13.56
C GLY A 81 2.35 4.60 12.64
N VAL A 82 3.32 3.70 12.54
CA VAL A 82 3.21 2.44 11.81
C VAL A 82 3.47 1.27 12.76
N LEU A 83 2.53 0.34 12.86
CA LEU A 83 2.72 -0.93 13.54
C LEU A 83 3.05 -2.00 12.50
N VAL A 84 4.11 -2.78 12.73
CA VAL A 84 4.52 -3.86 11.82
C VAL A 84 4.75 -5.17 12.55
N HIS A 85 4.81 -6.25 11.78
CA HIS A 85 5.09 -7.59 12.28
C HIS A 85 6.38 -7.63 13.11
N PRO A 86 6.42 -8.34 14.26
CA PRO A 86 7.53 -8.28 15.23
C PRO A 86 8.86 -8.85 14.71
N LYS A 87 8.86 -9.52 13.55
CA LYS A 87 10.09 -9.97 12.87
C LYS A 87 10.65 -8.95 11.88
N ALA A 88 10.09 -7.75 11.81
CA ALA A 88 10.66 -6.67 10.99
C ALA A 88 12.09 -6.39 11.44
N ARG A 89 12.99 -6.23 10.46
CA ARG A 89 14.40 -5.95 10.70
C ARG A 89 14.58 -4.49 11.11
N LYS A 90 15.67 -4.18 11.80
CA LYS A 90 15.96 -2.82 12.26
C LYS A 90 16.03 -1.84 11.09
N GLU A 91 16.64 -2.27 9.99
CA GLU A 91 16.79 -1.47 8.78
C GLU A 91 15.44 -1.20 8.08
N GLU A 92 14.51 -2.17 8.14
CA GLU A 92 13.14 -1.98 7.65
C GLU A 92 12.38 -0.96 8.50
N LEU A 93 12.54 -1.03 9.83
CA LEU A 93 11.94 -0.06 10.76
C LEU A 93 12.49 1.35 10.53
N GLU A 94 13.81 1.51 10.40
CA GLU A 94 14.44 2.81 10.13
C GLU A 94 14.00 3.39 8.78
N ALA A 95 13.85 2.55 7.75
CA ALA A 95 13.34 2.98 6.45
C ALA A 95 11.87 3.44 6.53
N LEU A 96 11.03 2.70 7.26
CA LEU A 96 9.63 3.08 7.49
C LEU A 96 9.50 4.35 8.32
N GLU A 97 10.25 4.48 9.42
CA GLU A 97 10.29 5.66 10.29
C GLU A 97 10.67 6.91 9.47
N GLY A 98 11.77 6.81 8.71
CA GLY A 98 12.23 7.90 7.86
C GLY A 98 11.27 8.24 6.72
N PHE A 99 10.64 7.24 6.10
CA PHE A 99 9.69 7.46 5.02
C PHE A 99 8.38 8.04 5.54
N PHE A 100 7.75 7.42 6.55
CA PHE A 100 6.46 7.86 7.10
C PHE A 100 6.56 9.10 7.98
N GLY A 101 7.75 9.48 8.46
CA GLY A 101 7.97 10.67 9.27
C GLY A 101 7.38 10.57 10.68
N VAL A 102 7.27 9.36 11.22
CA VAL A 102 6.65 9.04 12.51
C VAL A 102 7.62 8.37 13.46
#